data_AF-A0A951TXX1-F1
#
_entry.id   AF-A0A951TXX1-F1
#
_cell.length_a   1.000
_cell.length_b   1.000
_cell.length_c   1.000
_cell.angle_alpha   90.00
_cell.angle_beta   90.00
_cell.angle_gamma   90.00
#
_symmetry.space_group_name_H-M   'P 1'
#
loop_
_entity.id
_entity.type
_entity.pdbx_description
1 polymer ?
#
loop_
_entity_poly.entity_id
_entity_poly.type
_entity_poly.pdbx_seq_one_letter_code
_entity_poly.pdbx_strand_id
1 'polypeptide(L)'
;MDVDDLFDEMYGGAISTTDLGLAAALITTKCKLEKISRDKKGRASFIFSDDDDVQGNWDEYFEGRLQVDARTYFDNIKALKGRIYAGK
;
A
#
# COMPACT_ATOMS: atom_id res chain seq x y z
N MET A 1 1.78 -23.30 2.97
CA MET A 1 1.17 -22.24 2.17
C MET A 1 1.31 -20.99 2.99
N ASP A 2 2.28 -20.17 2.60
CA ASP A 2 2.55 -18.91 3.26
C ASP A 2 1.40 -17.92 3.02
N VAL A 3 1.33 -16.91 3.86
CA VAL A 3 0.29 -15.87 3.75
C VAL A 3 0.39 -15.17 2.39
N ASP A 4 1.61 -15.04 1.87
CA ASP A 4 1.88 -14.49 0.55
C ASP A 4 1.32 -15.38 -0.59
N ASP A 5 1.44 -16.71 -0.47
CA ASP A 5 0.86 -17.67 -1.43
C ASP A 5 -0.69 -17.59 -1.46
N LEU A 6 -1.32 -17.39 -0.29
CA LEU A 6 -2.78 -17.26 -0.18
C LEU A 6 -3.30 -15.94 -0.79
N PHE A 7 -2.49 -14.88 -0.71
CA PHE A 7 -2.83 -13.60 -1.32
C PHE A 7 -2.75 -13.65 -2.84
N ASP A 8 -1.74 -14.33 -3.39
CA ASP A 8 -1.55 -14.49 -4.82
C ASP A 8 -2.68 -15.33 -5.47
N GLU A 9 -3.10 -16.44 -4.82
CA GLU A 9 -4.24 -17.25 -5.28
C GLU A 9 -5.60 -16.55 -5.19
N MET A 10 -5.85 -15.71 -4.17
CA MET A 10 -7.14 -15.04 -3.98
C MET A 10 -7.32 -13.77 -4.81
N TYR A 11 -6.22 -13.08 -5.14
CA TYR A 11 -6.28 -11.77 -5.79
C TYR A 11 -5.61 -11.70 -7.15
N GLY A 12 -4.99 -12.79 -7.64
CA GLY A 12 -4.66 -13.05 -9.05
C GLY A 12 -4.24 -11.83 -9.87
N GLY A 13 -3.37 -10.97 -9.32
CA GLY A 13 -2.98 -9.68 -9.92
C GLY A 13 -2.95 -8.47 -8.97
N ALA A 14 -3.51 -8.54 -7.76
CA ALA A 14 -3.50 -7.36 -6.87
C ALA A 14 -2.10 -7.04 -6.31
N ILE A 15 -1.61 -5.84 -6.59
CA ILE A 15 -0.37 -5.32 -6.03
C ILE A 15 -0.60 -4.99 -4.55
N SER A 16 0.24 -5.55 -3.67
CA SER A 16 0.15 -5.32 -2.24
C SER A 16 1.50 -5.04 -1.59
N THR A 17 1.50 -4.22 -0.55
CA THR A 17 2.71 -3.90 0.23
C THR A 17 2.42 -3.93 1.72
N THR A 18 3.46 -4.16 2.51
CA THR A 18 3.43 -3.93 3.97
C THR A 18 4.21 -2.67 4.36
N ASP A 19 4.81 -1.99 3.40
CA ASP A 19 5.54 -0.74 3.59
C ASP A 19 4.56 0.45 3.67
N LEU A 20 4.55 1.12 4.81
CA LEU A 20 3.68 2.26 5.08
C LEU A 20 4.05 3.50 4.24
N GLY A 21 5.34 3.70 3.96
CA GLY A 21 5.82 4.80 3.15
C GLY A 21 5.39 4.64 1.71
N LEU A 22 5.63 3.46 1.12
CA LEU A 22 5.17 3.14 -0.22
C LEU A 22 3.65 3.24 -0.35
N ALA A 23 2.90 2.67 0.59
CA ALA A 23 1.44 2.77 0.55
C ALA A 23 0.95 4.23 0.60
N ALA A 24 1.56 5.08 1.42
CA ALA A 24 1.22 6.49 1.47
C ALA A 24 1.63 7.23 0.18
N ALA A 25 2.75 6.85 -0.44
CA ALA A 25 3.22 7.43 -1.68
C ALA A 25 2.26 7.11 -2.84
N LEU A 26 1.86 5.84 -2.98
CA LEU A 26 0.88 5.39 -3.98
C LEU A 26 -0.47 6.11 -3.84
N ILE A 27 -0.97 6.29 -2.62
CA ILE A 27 -2.21 7.07 -2.41
C ILE A 27 -2.01 8.54 -2.81
N THR A 28 -0.82 9.09 -2.57
CA THR A 28 -0.48 10.47 -2.93
C THR A 28 -0.47 10.66 -4.45
N THR A 29 -0.01 9.65 -5.20
CA THR A 29 -0.04 9.60 -6.67
C THR A 29 -1.37 9.14 -7.24
N LYS A 30 -2.42 9.09 -6.42
CA LYS A 30 -3.82 8.75 -6.78
C LYS A 30 -4.09 7.27 -7.07
N CYS A 31 -3.14 6.37 -6.81
CA CYS A 31 -3.41 4.94 -6.82
C CYS A 31 -4.46 4.58 -5.77
N LYS A 32 -5.43 3.76 -6.15
CA LYS A 32 -6.57 3.43 -5.30
C LYS A 32 -6.23 2.28 -4.34
N LEU A 33 -6.24 2.59 -3.04
CA LEU A 33 -6.17 1.57 -1.99
C LEU A 33 -7.54 0.89 -1.85
N GLU A 34 -7.63 -0.38 -2.24
CA GLU A 34 -8.85 -1.18 -2.13
C GLU A 34 -9.11 -1.62 -0.69
N LYS A 35 -8.08 -2.16 -0.02
CA LYS A 35 -8.24 -2.75 1.30
C LYS A 35 -6.97 -2.71 2.13
N ILE A 36 -7.15 -2.67 3.45
CA ILE A 36 -6.10 -3.01 4.42
C ILE A 36 -6.45 -4.37 5.00
N SER A 37 -5.61 -5.37 4.76
CA SER A 37 -5.72 -6.70 5.36
C SER A 37 -4.77 -6.83 6.55
N ARG A 38 -5.03 -7.79 7.44
CA ARG A 38 -4.11 -8.13 8.53
C ARG A 38 -3.83 -9.61 8.58
N ASP A 39 -2.58 -9.95 8.84
CA ASP A 39 -2.20 -11.33 9.12
C ASP A 39 -2.56 -11.72 10.57
N LYS A 40 -2.30 -13.00 10.91
CA LYS A 40 -2.52 -13.55 12.26
C LYS A 40 -1.68 -12.88 13.35
N LYS A 41 -0.58 -12.20 12.98
CA LYS A 41 0.31 -11.47 13.89
C LYS A 41 -0.08 -9.99 14.00
N GLY A 42 -1.14 -9.56 13.30
CA GLY A 42 -1.64 -8.19 13.29
C GLY A 42 -0.87 -7.24 12.36
N ARG A 43 0.06 -7.75 11.54
CA ARG A 43 0.77 -6.97 10.52
C ARG A 43 -0.21 -6.56 9.43
N ALA A 44 -0.19 -5.28 9.06
CA ALA A 44 -1.07 -4.74 8.03
C ALA A 44 -0.44 -4.89 6.64
N SER A 45 -1.25 -5.30 5.67
CA SER A 45 -0.95 -5.27 4.23
C SER A 45 -1.93 -4.34 3.52
N PHE A 46 -1.42 -3.47 2.68
CA PHE A 46 -2.15 -2.51 1.86
C PHE A 46 -2.32 -3.11 0.46
N ILE A 47 -3.56 -3.31 0.03
CA ILE A 47 -3.92 -3.91 -1.26
C ILE A 47 -4.45 -2.80 -2.16
N PHE A 48 -3.81 -2.62 -3.30
CA PHE A 48 -4.17 -1.62 -4.31
C PHE A 48 -4.93 -2.28 -5.46
N SER A 49 -5.72 -1.48 -6.18
CA SER A 49 -6.29 -1.92 -7.45
C SER A 49 -5.18 -2.20 -8.45
N ASP A 50 -5.40 -3.18 -9.32
CA ASP A 50 -4.55 -3.40 -10.49
C ASP A 50 -4.85 -2.29 -11.49
N ASP A 51 -4.09 -1.21 -11.38
CA ASP A 51 -4.16 -0.01 -12.21
C ASP A 51 -2.75 0.21 -12.81
N ASP A 52 -2.68 0.60 -14.08
CA ASP A 52 -1.42 0.68 -14.84
C ASP A 52 -0.37 1.56 -14.14
N ASP A 53 -0.82 2.55 -13.36
CA ASP A 53 0.03 3.50 -12.63
C ASP A 53 0.70 2.92 -11.37
N VAL A 54 0.18 1.83 -10.80
CA VAL A 54 0.67 1.32 -9.51
C VAL A 54 2.08 0.78 -9.64
N GLN A 55 2.34 -0.06 -10.64
CA GLN A 55 3.65 -0.67 -10.83
C GLN A 55 4.71 0.38 -11.21
N GLY A 56 4.37 1.35 -12.06
CA GLY A 56 5.28 2.43 -12.42
C GLY A 56 5.68 3.28 -11.21
N ASN A 57 4.70 3.71 -10.41
CA ASN A 57 4.97 4.48 -9.18
C ASN A 57 5.74 3.66 -8.13
N TRP A 58 5.49 2.34 -8.08
CA TRP A 58 6.21 1.42 -7.21
C TRP A 58 7.69 1.38 -7.53
N ASP A 59 8.04 1.21 -8.81
CA ASP A 59 9.42 1.14 -9.26
C ASP A 59 10.13 2.48 -9.02
N GLU A 60 9.50 3.60 -9.40
CA GLU A 60 10.06 4.93 -9.16
C GLU A 60 10.31 5.23 -7.67
N TYR A 61 9.49 4.70 -6.77
CA TYR A 61 9.69 4.85 -5.32
C TYR A 61 11.00 4.19 -4.87
N PHE A 62 11.22 2.94 -5.25
CA PHE A 62 12.43 2.20 -4.86
C PHE A 62 13.68 2.70 -5.56
N GLU A 63 13.54 3.29 -6.74
CA GLU A 63 14.62 3.95 -7.45
C GLU A 63 14.90 5.38 -6.96
N GLY A 64 14.10 5.90 -6.02
CA GLY A 64 14.26 7.24 -5.45
C GLY A 64 13.90 8.38 -6.41
N ARG A 65 13.07 8.10 -7.43
CA ARG A 65 12.65 9.09 -8.45
C ARG A 65 11.23 9.59 -8.26
N LEU A 66 10.39 8.85 -7.53
CA LEU A 66 8.98 9.21 -7.36
C LEU A 66 8.83 10.58 -6.70
N GLN A 67 8.13 11.49 -7.38
CA GLN A 67 7.83 12.82 -6.86
C GLN A 67 6.45 12.84 -6.20
N VAL A 68 6.38 13.34 -4.97
CA VAL A 68 5.14 13.48 -4.22
C VAL A 68 5.05 14.85 -3.57
N ASP A 69 3.83 15.40 -3.45
CA ASP A 69 3.61 16.56 -2.60
C ASP A 69 3.88 16.18 -1.14
N ALA A 70 4.87 16.84 -0.53
CA ALA A 70 5.36 16.48 0.80
C ALA A 70 4.27 16.58 1.87
N ARG A 71 3.36 17.56 1.75
CA ARG A 71 2.30 17.76 2.74
C ARG A 71 1.25 16.66 2.65
N THR A 72 0.77 16.40 1.44
CA THR A 72 -0.21 15.34 1.14
C THR A 72 0.34 13.97 1.52
N TYR A 73 1.60 13.70 1.19
CA TYR A 73 2.29 12.46 1.56
C TYR A 73 2.29 12.24 3.07
N PHE A 74 2.70 13.26 3.84
CA PHE A 74 2.75 13.15 5.30
C PHE A 74 1.36 13.00 5.93
N ASP A 75 0.35 13.69 5.38
CA ASP A 75 -1.03 13.56 5.86
C ASP A 75 -1.62 12.16 5.51
N ASN A 76 -1.25 11.57 4.38
CA ASN A 76 -1.59 10.19 4.03
C ASN A 76 -0.92 9.15 4.96
N ILE A 77 0.35 9.36 5.36
CA ILE A 77 1.00 8.51 6.37
C ILE A 77 0.20 8.51 7.68
N LYS A 78 -0.21 9.71 8.16
CA LYS A 78 -1.02 9.82 9.38
C LYS A 78 -2.36 9.12 9.25
N ALA A 79 -3.04 9.30 8.11
CA ALA A 79 -4.33 8.67 7.86
C ALA A 79 -4.23 7.14 7.85
N LEU A 80 -3.20 6.58 7.18
CA LEU A 80 -2.95 5.15 7.19
C LEU A 80 -2.61 4.63 8.58
N LYS A 81 -1.75 5.32 9.34
CA LYS A 81 -1.50 4.97 10.74
C LYS A 81 -2.80 4.96 11.55
N GLY A 82 -3.63 5.99 11.41
CA GLY A 82 -4.95 6.05 12.04
C GLY A 82 -5.77 4.80 11.75
N ARG A 83 -5.88 4.39 10.48
CA ARG A 83 -6.61 3.16 10.09
C ARG A 83 -6.00 1.87 10.66
N ILE A 84 -4.68 1.82 10.81
CA ILE A 84 -3.96 0.66 11.35
C ILE A 84 -4.09 0.57 12.88
N TYR A 85 -4.37 1.67 13.58
CA TYR A 85 -4.44 1.67 15.05
C TYR A 85 -5.83 1.93 15.62
N ALA A 86 -6.76 2.55 14.88
CA ALA A 86 -8.09 2.92 15.38
C ALA A 86 -9.03 1.72 15.66
N GLY A 87 -8.68 0.52 15.20
CA GLY A 87 -9.41 -0.72 15.45
C GLY A 87 -8.67 -1.70 16.36
N LYS A 88 -7.69 -1.23 17.13
CA LYS A 88 -7.10 -1.99 18.25
C LYS A 88 -7.82 -1.64 19.55
#